data_AF-A0A1Q3GS38-F1
#
_entry.id   AF-A0A1Q3GS38-F1
#
_cell.length_a   1.000
_cell.length_b   1.000
_cell.length_c   1.000
_cell.angle_alpha   90.00
_cell.angle_beta   90.00
_cell.angle_gamma   90.00
#
_symmetry.space_group_name_H-M   'P 1'
#
loop_
_entity.id
_entity.type
_entity.pdbx_description
1 polymer ?
#
loop_
_entity_poly.entity_id
_entity_poly.type
_entity_poly.pdbx_seq_one_letter_code
_entity_poly.pdbx_strand_id
1 'polypeptide(L)'
;MSKTSEVEHIVAYMARREVKKPSLSLTQQYLEGLEVVFEGTEPKIQRIALDQESNRFEVYFPIKNERFFLVICVNTAPLVQIGWTYIQPGNSVYFAASSDDLTFEELQRITTLRATDGGTKGQLRKNSPDDKFRYKFSHFTFEPIPERAYDMEEKLLQLLDKLETDTQGVQKLAKIADAGINVCQYDYAGFGSINGVSLDKSTIQRLAHLGLDIDFDLYASGDSIK
;
A
#
# COMPACT_ATOMS: atom_id res chain seq x y z
N MET A 1 7.34 26.28 13.40
CA MET A 1 7.49 24.86 13.03
C MET A 1 7.54 24.05 14.31
N SER A 2 6.88 22.89 14.38
CA SER A 2 7.01 21.97 15.52
C SER A 2 8.39 21.30 15.49
N LYS A 3 8.91 20.83 16.64
CA LYS A 3 10.17 20.06 16.69
C LYS A 3 10.15 18.84 15.75
N THR A 4 8.99 18.20 15.60
CA THR A 4 8.77 17.09 14.66
C THR A 4 9.03 17.50 13.20
N SER A 5 8.54 18.68 12.80
CA SER A 5 8.75 19.22 11.45
C SER A 5 10.22 19.56 11.15
N GLU A 6 11.00 19.91 12.17
CA GLU A 6 12.44 20.19 12.03
C GLU A 6 13.25 18.89 11.85
N VAL A 7 12.96 17.86 12.64
CA VAL A 7 13.61 16.54 12.49
C VAL A 7 13.30 15.93 11.12
N GLU A 8 12.04 15.98 10.68
CA GLU A 8 11.63 15.49 9.36
C GLU A 8 12.35 16.22 8.21
N HIS A 9 12.62 17.52 8.34
CA HIS A 9 13.42 18.26 7.35
C HIS A 9 14.85 17.74 7.26
N ILE A 10 15.49 17.48 8.40
CA ILE A 10 16.87 16.95 8.43
C ILE A 10 16.89 15.52 7.85
N VAL A 11 15.93 14.69 8.25
CA VAL A 11 15.76 13.31 7.74
C VAL A 11 15.56 13.32 6.22
N ALA A 12 14.65 14.15 5.71
CA ALA A 12 14.39 14.32 4.28
C ALA A 12 15.65 14.76 3.52
N TYR A 13 16.39 15.73 4.05
CA TYR A 13 17.64 16.21 3.45
C TYR A 13 18.69 15.09 3.38
N MET A 14 18.89 14.35 4.47
CA MET A 14 19.86 13.25 4.53
C MET A 14 19.52 12.14 3.54
N ALA A 15 18.24 11.73 3.49
CA ALA A 15 17.79 10.69 2.60
C ALA A 15 17.89 11.11 1.12
N ARG A 16 17.53 12.36 0.77
CA ARG A 16 17.73 12.89 -0.59
C ARG A 16 19.20 12.94 -0.98
N ARG A 17 20.09 13.25 -0.03
CA ARG A 17 21.54 13.24 -0.27
C ARG A 17 22.03 11.83 -0.58
N GLU A 18 21.53 10.82 0.12
CA GLU A 18 21.85 9.42 -0.17
C GLU A 18 21.38 9.03 -1.58
N VAL A 19 20.18 9.40 -2.00
CA VAL A 19 19.72 9.14 -3.39
C VAL A 19 20.59 9.84 -4.44
N LYS A 20 20.97 11.11 -4.20
CA LYS A 20 21.77 11.90 -5.16
C LYS A 20 23.25 11.49 -5.21
N LYS A 21 23.80 11.10 -4.06
CA LYS A 21 25.20 10.72 -3.89
C LYS A 21 25.28 9.51 -2.94
N PRO A 22 24.99 8.31 -3.45
CA PRO A 22 24.88 7.09 -2.65
C PRO A 22 26.16 6.77 -1.90
N SER A 23 26.05 6.59 -0.59
CA SER A 23 27.14 6.18 0.29
C SER A 23 27.05 4.71 0.69
N LEU A 24 25.85 4.13 0.70
CA LEU A 24 25.66 2.69 0.90
C LEU A 24 25.86 1.94 -0.42
N SER A 25 26.63 0.85 -0.39
CA SER A 25 26.81 -0.03 -1.56
C SER A 25 25.48 -0.58 -2.08
N LEU A 26 24.53 -0.86 -1.18
CA LEU A 26 23.22 -1.38 -1.57
C LEU A 26 22.36 -0.30 -2.26
N THR A 27 22.45 0.97 -1.85
CA THR A 27 21.80 2.08 -2.56
C THR A 27 22.37 2.20 -3.99
N GLN A 28 23.69 2.08 -4.13
CA GLN A 28 24.34 2.10 -5.44
C GLN A 28 23.80 0.99 -6.34
N GLN A 29 23.76 -0.25 -5.83
CA GLN A 29 23.23 -1.41 -6.54
C GLN A 29 21.78 -1.23 -6.98
N TYR A 30 20.90 -0.73 -6.12
CA TYR A 30 19.51 -0.44 -6.52
C TYR A 30 19.45 0.59 -7.64
N LEU A 31 20.22 1.67 -7.53
CA LEU A 31 20.20 2.78 -8.49
C LEU A 31 20.94 2.49 -9.80
N GLU A 32 21.60 1.33 -9.94
CA GLU A 32 22.11 0.85 -11.24
C GLU A 32 20.97 0.43 -12.18
N GLY A 33 19.87 -0.10 -11.63
CA GLY A 33 18.71 -0.58 -12.40
C GLY A 33 17.43 0.21 -12.17
N LEU A 34 17.33 1.00 -11.10
CA LEU A 34 16.11 1.70 -10.70
C LEU A 34 16.28 3.22 -10.78
N GLU A 35 15.29 3.89 -11.37
CA GLU A 35 15.25 5.35 -11.47
C GLU A 35 14.26 5.91 -10.43
N VAL A 36 14.75 6.65 -9.43
CA VAL A 36 13.88 7.37 -8.48
C VAL A 36 13.16 8.51 -9.21
N VAL A 37 11.89 8.78 -8.85
CA VAL A 37 11.12 9.92 -9.38
C VAL A 37 11.62 11.24 -8.77
N PHE A 38 11.77 12.28 -9.60
CA PHE A 38 12.19 13.63 -9.18
C PHE A 38 11.05 14.64 -9.35
N GLU A 39 11.00 15.63 -8.45
CA GLU A 39 10.21 16.86 -8.59
C GLU A 39 11.16 18.02 -8.82
N GLY A 40 11.32 18.43 -10.08
CA GLY A 40 12.38 19.34 -10.49
C GLY A 40 13.76 18.69 -10.32
N THR A 41 14.60 19.24 -9.45
CA THR A 41 15.97 18.75 -9.19
C THR A 41 16.09 17.93 -7.89
N GLU A 42 14.99 17.69 -7.18
CA GLU A 42 14.99 16.96 -5.91
C GLU A 42 14.30 15.60 -6.05
N PRO A 43 14.86 14.52 -5.47
CA PRO A 43 14.15 13.26 -5.35
C PRO A 43 12.84 13.46 -4.61
N LYS A 44 11.76 12.96 -5.21
CA LYS A 44 10.42 13.01 -4.64
C LYS A 44 10.37 12.09 -3.42
N ILE A 45 9.91 12.61 -2.29
CA ILE A 45 9.61 11.79 -1.11
C ILE A 45 8.12 11.49 -1.13
N GLN A 46 7.76 10.21 -1.14
CA GLN A 46 6.36 9.78 -1.07
C GLN A 46 5.84 9.84 0.37
N ARG A 47 6.64 9.34 1.33
CA ARG A 47 6.29 9.28 2.75
C ARG A 47 7.55 9.36 3.60
N ILE A 48 7.41 9.95 4.79
CA ILE A 48 8.35 9.80 5.90
C ILE A 48 7.58 9.14 7.02
N ALA A 49 8.07 8.03 7.54
CA ALA A 49 7.48 7.31 8.67
C ALA A 49 8.51 7.17 9.78
N LEU A 50 8.04 7.11 11.03
CA LEU A 50 8.87 6.73 12.17
C LEU A 50 8.52 5.29 12.55
N ASP A 51 9.46 4.37 12.38
CA ASP A 51 9.37 3.04 12.97
C ASP A 51 9.61 3.20 14.48
N GLN A 52 8.56 2.98 15.28
CA GLN A 52 8.60 3.15 16.73
C GLN A 52 9.38 2.03 17.43
N GLU A 53 9.43 0.83 16.85
CA GLU A 53 10.11 -0.31 17.48
C GLU A 53 11.62 -0.15 17.43
N SER A 54 12.12 0.30 16.28
CA SER A 54 13.56 0.48 16.04
C SER A 54 14.02 1.93 16.17
N ASN A 55 13.09 2.87 16.38
CA ASN A 55 13.35 4.30 16.54
C ASN A 55 14.18 4.92 15.40
N ARG A 56 13.82 4.56 14.16
CA ARG A 56 14.43 5.09 12.93
C ARG A 56 13.35 5.63 12.00
N PHE A 57 13.71 6.65 11.26
CA PHE A 57 12.85 7.17 10.20
C PHE A 57 13.06 6.38 8.92
N GLU A 58 11.98 6.12 8.21
CA GLU A 58 11.97 5.51 6.90
C GLU A 58 11.46 6.53 5.89
N VAL A 59 12.29 6.81 4.89
CA VAL A 59 11.99 7.77 3.83
C VAL A 59 11.77 7.01 2.54
N TYR A 60 10.56 7.09 2.01
CA TYR A 60 10.08 6.32 0.87
C TYR A 60 10.23 7.15 -0.40
N PHE A 61 11.00 6.64 -1.36
CA PHE A 61 11.19 7.24 -2.67
C PHE A 61 10.49 6.38 -3.74
N PRO A 62 9.55 6.95 -4.51
CA PRO A 62 8.90 6.21 -5.59
C PRO A 62 9.89 5.95 -6.72
N ILE A 63 9.81 4.75 -7.29
CA ILE A 63 10.57 4.36 -8.48
C ILE A 63 9.72 4.57 -9.74
N LYS A 64 10.33 5.11 -10.79
CA LYS A 64 9.67 5.45 -12.04
C LYS A 64 9.15 4.20 -12.73
N ASN A 65 7.90 4.25 -13.19
CA ASN A 65 7.17 3.14 -13.84
C ASN A 65 6.97 1.90 -12.96
N GLU A 66 7.32 1.98 -11.69
CA GLU A 66 7.21 0.88 -10.73
C GLU A 66 6.21 1.23 -9.62
N ARG A 67 5.77 0.21 -8.89
CA ARG A 67 4.82 0.37 -7.78
C ARG A 67 5.43 0.14 -6.39
N PHE A 68 6.68 -0.30 -6.33
CA PHE A 68 7.48 -0.40 -5.11
C PHE A 68 8.31 0.86 -4.85
N PHE A 69 8.94 0.92 -3.67
CA PHE A 69 9.65 2.10 -3.18
C PHE A 69 11.06 1.77 -2.75
N LEU A 70 12.02 2.64 -3.09
CA LEU A 70 13.31 2.65 -2.41
C LEU A 70 13.14 3.31 -1.05
N VAL A 71 13.49 2.61 0.01
CA VAL A 71 13.42 3.12 1.38
C VAL A 71 14.82 3.39 1.90
N ILE A 72 15.02 4.60 2.43
CA ILE A 72 16.24 5.00 3.13
C ILE A 72 15.92 5.13 4.62
N CYS A 73 16.60 4.34 5.45
CA CYS A 73 16.46 4.38 6.91
C CYS A 73 17.45 5.40 7.50
N VAL A 74 16.93 6.35 8.27
CA VAL A 74 17.70 7.39 8.95
C VAL A 74 17.56 7.23 10.45
N ASN A 75 18.66 6.93 11.13
CA ASN A 75 18.72 6.95 12.58
C ASN A 75 18.84 8.40 13.04
N THR A 76 18.08 8.82 14.07
CA THR A 76 18.14 10.20 14.60
C THR A 76 18.79 10.31 15.97
N ALA A 77 19.17 9.20 16.60
CA ALA A 77 19.88 9.18 17.88
C ALA A 77 20.97 8.10 17.90
N PRO A 78 22.15 8.35 18.50
CA PRO A 78 22.58 9.62 19.11
C PRO A 78 22.98 10.71 18.09
N LEU A 79 23.18 10.35 16.82
CA LEU A 79 23.50 11.25 15.72
C LEU A 79 22.65 10.90 14.49
N VAL A 80 22.33 11.92 13.69
CA VAL A 80 21.58 11.71 12.45
C VAL A 80 22.46 11.08 11.39
N GLN A 81 22.15 9.86 10.99
CA GLN A 81 22.92 9.12 9.98
C GLN A 81 22.06 8.15 9.17
N ILE A 82 22.47 7.90 7.92
CA ILE A 82 21.89 6.83 7.12
C ILE A 82 22.33 5.49 7.73
N GLY A 83 21.36 4.64 8.08
CA GLY A 83 21.63 3.34 8.68
C GLY A 83 21.57 2.19 7.68
N TRP A 84 20.54 2.19 6.83
CA TRP A 84 20.23 1.07 5.95
C TRP A 84 19.38 1.53 4.75
N THR A 85 19.24 0.67 3.74
CA THR A 85 18.30 0.85 2.64
C THR A 85 17.75 -0.49 2.18
N TYR A 86 16.53 -0.50 1.66
CA TYR A 86 15.90 -1.66 1.07
C TYR A 86 14.81 -1.23 0.08
N ILE A 87 14.26 -2.19 -0.67
CA ILE A 87 13.05 -1.96 -1.45
C ILE A 87 11.85 -2.45 -0.66
N GLN A 88 10.87 -1.57 -0.44
CA GLN A 88 9.59 -1.92 0.14
C GLN A 88 8.59 -2.20 -1.00
N PRO A 89 7.87 -3.33 -0.97
CA PRO A 89 6.77 -3.57 -1.89
C PRO A 89 5.70 -2.47 -1.80
N GLY A 90 5.10 -2.14 -2.93
CA GLY A 90 3.90 -1.31 -2.91
C GLY A 90 2.70 -2.14 -2.49
N ASN A 91 1.88 -1.63 -1.56
CA ASN A 91 0.74 -2.40 -1.05
C ASN A 91 -0.59 -1.68 -1.26
N SER A 92 -1.58 -2.40 -1.77
CA SER A 92 -2.99 -2.01 -1.72
C SER A 92 -3.75 -3.07 -0.94
N VAL A 93 -4.53 -2.64 0.05
CA VAL A 93 -5.27 -3.54 0.94
C VAL A 93 -6.65 -2.94 1.13
N TYR A 94 -7.67 -3.61 0.62
CA TYR A 94 -9.02 -3.08 0.59
C TYR A 94 -10.08 -4.15 0.81
N PHE A 95 -11.21 -3.73 1.36
CA PHE A 95 -12.40 -4.56 1.41
C PHE A 95 -13.17 -4.40 0.10
N ALA A 96 -13.57 -5.50 -0.50
CA ALA A 96 -14.41 -5.50 -1.69
C ALA A 96 -15.66 -6.34 -1.46
N ALA A 97 -16.75 -5.94 -2.09
CA ALA A 97 -17.97 -6.73 -2.19
C ALA A 97 -18.49 -6.65 -3.64
N SER A 98 -18.82 -7.78 -4.24
CA SER A 98 -19.37 -7.85 -5.59
C SER A 98 -20.65 -8.67 -5.63
N SER A 99 -21.55 -8.32 -6.55
CA SER A 99 -22.84 -9.01 -6.70
C SER A 99 -23.34 -8.97 -8.13
N ASP A 100 -23.90 -10.08 -8.58
CA ASP A 100 -24.58 -10.19 -9.86
C ASP A 100 -26.02 -9.65 -9.84
N ASP A 101 -26.60 -9.55 -8.64
CA ASP A 101 -28.02 -9.26 -8.41
C ASP A 101 -28.26 -7.86 -7.84
N LEU A 102 -27.32 -7.33 -7.04
CA LEU A 102 -27.44 -6.02 -6.40
C LEU A 102 -26.80 -4.91 -7.25
N THR A 103 -27.33 -3.69 -7.17
CA THR A 103 -26.65 -2.49 -7.70
C THR A 103 -25.59 -1.96 -6.73
N PHE A 104 -24.75 -1.04 -7.19
CA PHE A 104 -23.80 -0.34 -6.33
C PHE A 104 -24.49 0.37 -5.15
N GLU A 105 -25.62 1.06 -5.41
CA GLU A 105 -26.36 1.78 -4.36
C GLU A 105 -26.97 0.83 -3.33
N GLU A 106 -27.38 -0.36 -3.74
CA GLU A 106 -27.87 -1.39 -2.83
C GLU A 106 -26.75 -1.94 -1.96
N LEU A 107 -25.57 -2.23 -2.55
CA LEU A 107 -24.36 -2.61 -1.82
C LEU A 107 -23.96 -1.54 -0.79
N GLN A 108 -23.88 -0.28 -1.23
CA GLN A 108 -23.51 0.87 -0.39
C GLN A 108 -24.51 1.13 0.76
N ARG A 109 -25.77 0.73 0.64
CA ARG A 109 -26.78 0.91 1.71
C ARG A 109 -26.71 -0.15 2.81
N ILE A 110 -26.03 -1.28 2.57
CA ILE A 110 -25.95 -2.38 3.53
C ILE A 110 -24.99 -2.05 4.68
N THR A 111 -23.98 -1.22 4.41
CA THR A 111 -22.97 -0.79 5.37
C THR A 111 -22.94 0.73 5.50
N THR A 112 -22.50 1.20 6.66
CA THR A 112 -22.19 2.61 6.93
C THR A 112 -20.84 3.05 6.36
N LEU A 113 -19.99 2.09 5.94
CA LEU A 113 -18.73 2.37 5.26
C LEU A 113 -18.99 3.07 3.92
N ARG A 114 -18.29 4.17 3.66
CA ARG A 114 -18.39 4.88 2.39
C ARG A 114 -17.40 4.29 1.39
N ALA A 115 -17.90 3.80 0.26
CA ALA A 115 -17.06 3.29 -0.81
C ALA A 115 -16.01 4.31 -1.24
N THR A 116 -14.79 3.83 -1.46
CA THR A 116 -13.72 4.59 -2.14
C THR A 116 -13.81 4.43 -3.65
N ASP A 117 -14.33 3.31 -4.12
CA ASP A 117 -14.65 3.05 -5.52
C ASP A 117 -15.84 2.09 -5.64
N GLY A 118 -16.48 2.08 -6.80
CA GLY A 118 -17.63 1.22 -7.06
C GLY A 118 -18.21 1.40 -8.45
N GLY A 119 -18.99 0.41 -8.85
CA GLY A 119 -19.59 0.38 -10.18
C GLY A 119 -20.83 -0.51 -10.19
N THR A 120 -21.79 -0.16 -11.04
CA THR A 120 -22.98 -1.00 -11.26
C THR A 120 -22.78 -1.86 -12.50
N LYS A 121 -23.31 -3.09 -12.44
CA LYS A 121 -23.40 -4.01 -13.57
C LYS A 121 -23.92 -3.30 -14.83
N GLY A 122 -23.27 -3.55 -15.96
CA GLY A 122 -23.61 -2.95 -17.25
C GLY A 122 -23.06 -1.53 -17.47
N GLN A 123 -22.54 -0.84 -16.46
CA GLN A 123 -21.82 0.42 -16.67
C GLN A 123 -20.50 0.17 -17.40
N LEU A 124 -20.07 1.14 -18.23
CA LEU A 124 -18.76 1.10 -18.87
C LEU A 124 -17.67 1.20 -17.81
N ARG A 125 -16.62 0.37 -17.96
CA ARG A 125 -15.40 0.53 -17.19
C ARG A 125 -14.73 1.83 -17.63
N LYS A 126 -14.33 2.68 -16.69
CA LYS A 126 -13.81 4.03 -16.97
C LYS A 126 -12.29 4.05 -17.19
N ASN A 127 -11.69 3.00 -17.72
CA ASN A 127 -10.23 2.94 -17.82
C ASN A 127 -9.68 3.67 -19.06
N SER A 128 -10.52 4.02 -20.05
CA SER A 128 -10.15 4.82 -21.23
C SER A 128 -11.41 5.26 -22.01
N PRO A 129 -11.39 6.38 -22.77
CA PRO A 129 -12.49 6.75 -23.68
C PRO A 129 -12.89 5.66 -24.67
N ASP A 130 -11.96 4.75 -25.00
CA ASP A 130 -12.17 3.63 -25.93
C ASP A 130 -12.55 2.32 -25.23
N ASP A 131 -12.70 2.33 -23.91
CA ASP A 131 -13.04 1.14 -23.14
C ASP A 131 -14.50 0.73 -23.39
N LYS A 132 -14.66 -0.30 -24.23
CA LYS A 132 -15.96 -0.89 -24.56
C LYS A 132 -16.40 -1.94 -23.55
N PHE A 133 -15.58 -2.25 -22.55
CA PHE A 133 -15.89 -3.28 -21.58
C PHE A 133 -16.87 -2.76 -20.53
N ARG A 134 -17.93 -3.52 -20.30
CA ARG A 134 -18.92 -3.25 -19.26
C ARG A 134 -18.65 -4.13 -18.06
N TYR A 135 -18.96 -3.62 -16.87
CA TYR A 135 -18.96 -4.43 -15.66
C TYR A 135 -19.97 -5.58 -15.79
N LYS A 136 -19.53 -6.80 -15.48
CA LYS A 136 -20.38 -8.00 -15.50
C LYS A 136 -21.18 -8.19 -14.21
N PHE A 137 -20.74 -7.53 -13.14
CA PHE A 137 -21.30 -7.52 -11.79
C PHE A 137 -21.23 -6.09 -11.24
N SER A 138 -22.00 -5.78 -10.21
CA SER A 138 -21.80 -4.55 -9.44
C SER A 138 -20.74 -4.78 -8.38
N HIS A 139 -19.98 -3.75 -8.03
CA HIS A 139 -18.96 -3.84 -7.00
C HIS A 139 -18.92 -2.59 -6.12
N PHE A 140 -18.45 -2.81 -4.90
CA PHE A 140 -18.19 -1.85 -3.85
C PHE A 140 -16.76 -2.10 -3.36
N THR A 141 -15.96 -1.05 -3.21
CA THR A 141 -14.60 -1.15 -2.69
C THR A 141 -14.39 -0.09 -1.61
N PHE A 142 -13.69 -0.46 -0.54
CA PHE A 142 -13.32 0.42 0.55
C PHE A 142 -11.83 0.25 0.90
N GLU A 143 -11.02 1.26 0.54
CA GLU A 143 -9.59 1.34 0.84
C GLU A 143 -9.29 2.57 1.73
N PRO A 144 -9.21 2.41 3.06
CA PRO A 144 -9.02 3.56 3.96
C PRO A 144 -7.66 4.25 3.78
N ILE A 145 -6.66 3.55 3.24
CA ILE A 145 -5.33 4.09 2.96
C ILE A 145 -5.00 3.81 1.50
N PRO A 146 -5.32 4.73 0.56
CA PRO A 146 -5.01 4.52 -0.87
C PRO A 146 -3.51 4.58 -1.21
N GLU A 147 -2.71 5.18 -0.33
CA GLU A 147 -1.26 5.26 -0.51
C GLU A 147 -0.62 3.86 -0.46
N ARG A 148 0.37 3.62 -1.33
CA ARG A 148 1.07 2.34 -1.45
C ARG A 148 2.36 2.26 -0.65
N ALA A 149 2.94 3.40 -0.26
CA ALA A 149 4.14 3.50 0.58
C ALA A 149 3.85 3.14 2.05
N TYR A 150 3.24 1.98 2.27
CA TYR A 150 2.85 1.46 3.56
C TYR A 150 3.13 -0.03 3.61
N ASP A 151 3.40 -0.51 4.81
CA ASP A 151 3.47 -1.92 5.09
C ASP A 151 2.10 -2.59 4.91
N MET A 152 2.08 -3.84 4.47
CA MET A 152 0.85 -4.56 4.15
C MET A 152 0.06 -4.88 5.42
N GLU A 153 0.73 -5.43 6.43
CA GLU A 153 0.16 -5.75 7.73
C GLU A 153 -0.37 -4.47 8.43
N GLU A 154 0.38 -3.37 8.34
CA GLU A 154 -0.08 -2.06 8.85
C GLU A 154 -1.42 -1.64 8.20
N LYS A 155 -1.55 -1.76 6.87
CA LYS A 155 -2.79 -1.42 6.16
C LYS A 155 -3.92 -2.39 6.49
N LEU A 156 -3.64 -3.68 6.61
CA LEU A 156 -4.63 -4.70 6.94
C LEU A 156 -5.24 -4.47 8.32
N LEU A 157 -4.41 -4.21 9.34
CA LEU A 157 -4.89 -3.93 10.69
C LEU A 157 -5.77 -2.67 10.73
N GLN A 158 -5.34 -1.59 10.06
CA GLN A 158 -6.13 -0.37 9.97
C GLN A 158 -7.44 -0.56 9.17
N LEU A 159 -7.43 -1.39 8.13
CA LEU A 159 -8.66 -1.76 7.42
C LEU A 159 -9.61 -2.51 8.36
N LEU A 160 -9.14 -3.54 9.05
CA LEU A 160 -9.95 -4.30 10.01
C LEU A 160 -10.53 -3.40 11.11
N ASP A 161 -9.74 -2.46 11.64
CA ASP A 161 -10.21 -1.48 12.63
C ASP A 161 -11.38 -0.65 12.09
N LYS A 162 -11.36 -0.30 10.80
CA LYS A 162 -12.47 0.41 10.16
C LYS A 162 -13.67 -0.49 9.89
N LEU A 163 -13.46 -1.72 9.43
CA LEU A 163 -14.55 -2.67 9.17
C LEU A 163 -15.33 -3.00 10.46
N GLU A 164 -14.63 -3.14 11.58
CA GLU A 164 -15.23 -3.45 12.88
C GLU A 164 -16.06 -2.30 13.48
N THR A 165 -15.96 -1.08 12.92
CA THR A 165 -16.91 0.00 13.27
C THR A 165 -18.33 -0.27 12.77
N ASP A 166 -18.49 -1.21 11.82
CA ASP A 166 -19.76 -1.66 11.28
C ASP A 166 -19.77 -3.17 11.02
N THR A 167 -19.45 -3.95 12.05
CA THR A 167 -19.43 -5.42 12.00
C THR A 167 -20.71 -6.01 11.41
N GLN A 168 -21.88 -5.48 11.75
CA GLN A 168 -23.16 -6.00 11.26
C GLN A 168 -23.34 -5.76 9.77
N GLY A 169 -23.00 -4.58 9.26
CA GLY A 169 -23.06 -4.26 7.83
C GLY A 169 -22.08 -5.11 7.02
N VAL A 170 -20.84 -5.25 7.50
CA VAL A 170 -19.79 -6.06 6.87
C VAL A 170 -20.18 -7.54 6.83
N GLN A 171 -20.59 -8.13 7.97
CA GLN A 171 -21.06 -9.52 8.00
C GLN A 171 -22.29 -9.75 7.13
N LYS A 172 -23.16 -8.75 6.97
CA LYS A 172 -24.31 -8.85 6.09
C LYS A 172 -23.87 -8.84 4.63
N LEU A 173 -22.94 -7.97 4.23
CA LEU A 173 -22.34 -7.98 2.89
C LEU A 173 -21.72 -9.34 2.59
N ALA A 174 -20.90 -9.88 3.48
CA ALA A 174 -20.25 -11.19 3.32
C ALA A 174 -21.22 -12.38 3.15
N LYS A 175 -22.48 -12.23 3.56
CA LYS A 175 -23.50 -13.29 3.40
C LYS A 175 -24.29 -13.20 2.10
N ILE A 176 -24.43 -12.01 1.52
CA ILE A 176 -25.35 -11.77 0.38
C ILE A 176 -24.64 -11.28 -0.88
N ALA A 177 -23.35 -10.98 -0.77
CA ALA A 177 -22.44 -10.62 -1.84
C ALA A 177 -21.16 -11.42 -1.67
N ASP A 178 -20.39 -11.52 -2.75
CA ASP A 178 -19.03 -12.04 -2.71
C ASP A 178 -18.13 -10.96 -2.11
N ALA A 179 -17.84 -11.06 -0.81
CA ALA A 179 -17.14 -10.02 -0.07
C ALA A 179 -15.97 -10.55 0.76
N GLY A 180 -14.84 -9.85 0.65
CA GLY A 180 -13.56 -10.29 1.20
C GLY A 180 -12.54 -9.16 1.22
N ILE A 181 -11.38 -9.45 1.79
CA ILE A 181 -10.22 -8.55 1.73
C ILE A 181 -9.38 -8.92 0.52
N ASN A 182 -8.97 -7.92 -0.24
CA ASN A 182 -8.07 -8.10 -1.36
C ASN A 182 -6.75 -7.38 -1.04
N VAL A 183 -5.65 -8.07 -1.28
CA VAL A 183 -4.30 -7.55 -1.15
C VAL A 183 -3.64 -7.58 -2.52
N CYS A 184 -3.16 -6.43 -2.98
CA CYS A 184 -2.25 -6.36 -4.13
C CYS A 184 -0.88 -5.91 -3.66
N GLN A 185 0.10 -6.80 -3.76
CA GLN A 185 1.49 -6.54 -3.40
C GLN A 185 2.35 -6.45 -4.67
N TYR A 186 3.11 -5.36 -4.80
CA TYR A 186 4.00 -5.10 -5.93
C TYR A 186 5.44 -5.19 -5.44
N ASP A 187 6.02 -6.37 -5.58
CA ASP A 187 7.39 -6.70 -5.18
C ASP A 187 8.41 -6.32 -6.25
N TYR A 188 9.64 -6.14 -5.77
CA TYR A 188 10.80 -6.02 -6.62
C TYR A 188 11.41 -7.39 -6.92
N ALA A 189 11.48 -7.75 -8.20
CA ALA A 189 11.97 -9.03 -8.66
C ALA A 189 13.51 -9.14 -8.64
N GLY A 190 14.22 -8.02 -8.49
CA GLY A 190 15.64 -7.95 -8.86
C GLY A 190 16.61 -8.77 -8.00
N PHE A 191 16.16 -9.28 -6.84
CA PHE A 191 16.91 -10.23 -6.01
C PHE A 191 16.32 -11.64 -5.99
N GLY A 192 15.35 -11.93 -6.86
CA GLY A 192 14.80 -13.28 -7.04
C GLY A 192 13.95 -13.80 -5.87
N SER A 193 13.55 -12.94 -4.94
CA SER A 193 12.67 -13.28 -3.82
C SER A 193 11.49 -12.32 -3.73
N ILE A 194 10.28 -12.90 -3.62
CA ILE A 194 9.06 -12.21 -3.19
C ILE A 194 8.98 -12.39 -1.68
N ASN A 195 8.70 -11.31 -0.94
CA ASN A 195 8.58 -11.41 0.51
C ASN A 195 7.33 -12.23 0.88
N GLY A 196 7.46 -13.05 1.92
CA GLY A 196 6.32 -13.79 2.46
C GLY A 196 5.40 -12.88 3.27
N VAL A 197 4.12 -13.22 3.31
CA VAL A 197 3.13 -12.57 4.16
C VAL A 197 2.90 -13.40 5.41
N SER A 198 2.81 -12.75 6.58
CA SER A 198 2.47 -13.42 7.84
C SER A 198 1.21 -12.82 8.46
N LEU A 199 0.15 -13.63 8.58
CA LEU A 199 -1.03 -13.26 9.34
C LEU A 199 -0.97 -13.89 10.73
N ASP A 200 -0.97 -13.05 11.76
CA ASP A 200 -0.98 -13.54 13.13
C ASP A 200 -2.35 -14.12 13.54
N LYS A 201 -2.39 -14.80 14.69
CA LYS A 201 -3.63 -15.44 15.18
C LYS A 201 -4.77 -14.43 15.39
N SER A 202 -4.43 -13.23 15.87
CA SER A 202 -5.40 -12.17 16.14
C SER A 202 -6.07 -11.71 14.84
N THR A 203 -5.26 -11.44 13.80
CA THR A 203 -5.73 -11.01 12.48
C THR A 203 -6.64 -12.06 11.84
N ILE A 204 -6.26 -13.34 11.90
CA ILE A 204 -7.09 -14.45 11.40
C ILE A 204 -8.43 -14.52 12.14
N GLN A 205 -8.43 -14.34 13.46
CA GLN A 205 -9.66 -14.34 14.26
C GLN A 205 -10.59 -13.16 13.90
N ARG A 206 -10.03 -11.98 13.63
CA ARG A 206 -10.80 -10.79 13.20
C ARG A 206 -11.44 -11.01 11.83
N LEU A 207 -10.69 -11.54 10.86
CA LEU A 207 -11.21 -11.94 9.54
C LEU A 207 -12.38 -12.93 9.67
N ALA A 208 -12.17 -14.01 10.43
CA ALA A 208 -13.18 -15.03 10.66
C ALA A 208 -14.42 -14.46 11.38
N HIS A 209 -14.24 -13.55 12.34
CA HIS A 209 -15.34 -12.88 13.03
C HIS A 209 -16.20 -12.04 12.07
N LEU A 210 -15.56 -11.34 11.12
CA LEU A 210 -16.27 -10.58 10.09
C LEU A 210 -16.88 -11.46 8.99
N GLY A 211 -16.50 -12.74 8.94
CA GLY A 211 -16.94 -13.69 7.91
C GLY A 211 -16.27 -13.44 6.56
N LEU A 212 -15.03 -12.93 6.57
CA LEU A 212 -14.30 -12.54 5.38
C LEU A 212 -13.19 -13.55 5.06
N ASP A 213 -12.98 -13.79 3.77
CA ASP A 213 -11.72 -14.33 3.26
C ASP A 213 -10.72 -13.19 2.98
N ILE A 214 -9.53 -13.59 2.58
CA ILE A 214 -8.48 -12.71 2.11
C ILE A 214 -7.80 -13.33 0.89
N ASP A 215 -7.68 -12.56 -0.18
CA ASP A 215 -7.02 -12.94 -1.42
C ASP A 215 -5.76 -12.10 -1.67
N PHE A 216 -4.73 -12.73 -2.23
CA PHE A 216 -3.41 -12.15 -2.42
C PHE A 216 -3.00 -12.20 -3.89
N ASP A 217 -3.04 -11.03 -4.53
CA ASP A 217 -2.44 -10.80 -5.83
C ASP A 217 -1.00 -10.31 -5.67
N LEU A 218 -0.04 -11.19 -5.95
CA LEU A 218 1.38 -10.89 -5.87
C LEU A 218 1.93 -10.59 -7.27
N TYR A 219 2.48 -9.40 -7.45
CA TYR A 219 3.10 -8.93 -8.68
C TYR A 219 4.59 -8.73 -8.42
N ALA A 220 5.42 -9.14 -9.37
CA ALA A 220 6.86 -8.89 -9.31
C ALA A 220 7.30 -8.13 -10.58
N SER A 221 8.06 -7.06 -10.40
CA SER A 221 8.58 -6.22 -11.48
C SER A 221 9.98 -5.68 -11.16
N GLY A 222 10.59 -4.98 -12.11
CA GLY A 222 11.97 -4.52 -12.04
C GLY A 222 12.98 -5.58 -12.51
N ASP A 223 14.07 -5.10 -13.12
CA ASP A 223 15.11 -5.97 -13.67
C ASP A 223 16.01 -6.54 -12.56
N SER A 224 16.63 -7.69 -12.84
CA SER A 224 17.67 -8.27 -11.98
C SER A 224 18.84 -7.31 -11.83
N ILE A 225 19.28 -7.08 -10.59
CA ILE A 225 20.57 -6.43 -10.32
C ILE A 225 21.66 -7.45 -10.61
N LYS A 226 22.77 -6.99 -11.19
CA LYS A 226 23.94 -7.83 -11.52
C LYS A 226 24.88 -8.00 -10.34
#